data_AF-N6Y4W7-F1
#
_entry.id   AF-N6Y4W7-F1
#
_cell.length_a   1.000
_cell.length_b   1.000
_cell.length_c   1.000
_cell.angle_alpha   90.00
_cell.angle_beta   90.00
_cell.angle_gamma   90.00
#
_symmetry.space_group_name_H-M   'P 1'
#
loop_
_entity.id
_entity.type
_entity.pdbx_description
1 polymer ?
#
loop_
_entity_poly.entity_id
_entity_poly.type
_entity_poly.pdbx_seq_one_letter_code
_entity_poly.pdbx_strand_id
1 'polypeptide(L)' 'MSTQDSTGEDPIRVLATHAAGQVLAVSLHIPDRAWMGGAVIGMAPAEGVEHLRRHASHSPQAHAHALAHACAAAAGE' A
#
# COMPACT_ATOMS: atom_id res chain seq x y z
N MET A 1 7.13 -24.46 18.76
CA MET A 1 7.02 -23.52 17.63
C MET A 1 5.97 -22.51 18.00
N SER A 2 6.39 -21.30 18.36
CA SER A 2 5.48 -20.22 18.74
C SER A 2 5.59 -19.17 17.64
N THR A 3 4.62 -19.13 16.73
CA THR A 3 4.45 -17.98 15.84
C THR A 3 3.75 -16.92 16.68
N GLN A 4 4.51 -15.91 17.07
CA GLN A 4 4.02 -14.69 17.67
C GLN A 4 3.00 -14.09 16.71
N ASP A 5 1.75 -14.06 17.13
CA ASP A 5 0.64 -13.49 16.39
C ASP A 5 0.78 -11.96 16.47
N SER A 6 1.42 -11.38 15.46
CA SER A 6 1.51 -9.93 15.30
C SER A 6 0.11 -9.42 14.92
N THR A 7 -0.73 -9.20 15.93
CA THR A 7 -2.03 -8.53 15.78
C THR A 7 -1.82 -7.14 15.17
N GLY A 8 -1.87 -7.03 13.84
CA GLY A 8 -1.88 -5.73 13.15
C GLY A 8 -1.54 -5.75 11.67
N GLU A 9 -0.72 -6.68 11.20
CA GLU A 9 -0.28 -6.72 9.79
C GLU A 9 -0.81 -8.00 9.15
N ASP A 10 -1.71 -7.88 8.16
CA ASP A 10 -1.95 -8.97 7.22
C ASP A 10 -0.75 -9.01 6.29
N PRO A 11 0.15 -10.00 6.36
CA PRO A 11 1.39 -9.99 5.60
C PRO A 11 1.12 -10.46 4.16
N ILE A 12 2.00 -10.07 3.23
CA ILE A 12 2.02 -10.70 1.90
C ILE A 12 2.35 -12.19 2.08
N ARG A 13 1.44 -13.07 1.67
CA ARG A 13 1.67 -14.52 1.71
C ARG A 13 2.06 -15.00 0.33
N VAL A 14 3.21 -15.67 0.24
CA VAL A 14 3.71 -16.27 -1.00
C VAL A 14 3.67 -17.79 -0.84
N LEU A 15 2.87 -18.44 -1.68
CA LEU A 15 2.80 -19.90 -1.78
C LEU A 15 3.48 -20.34 -3.07
N ALA A 16 4.56 -21.12 -2.96
CA ALA A 16 5.18 -21.77 -4.09
C ALA A 16 4.84 -23.26 -4.09
N THR A 17 4.38 -23.76 -5.23
CA THR A 17 4.17 -25.20 -5.47
C THR A 17 5.39 -25.71 -6.24
N HIS A 18 6.01 -26.76 -5.71
CA HIS A 18 7.25 -27.31 -6.25
C HIS A 18 7.07 -28.78 -6.64
N ALA A 19 7.71 -29.20 -7.72
CA ALA A 19 7.90 -30.62 -8.04
C ALA A 19 9.30 -30.83 -8.64
N ALA A 20 9.92 -31.97 -8.31
CA ALA A 20 11.26 -32.33 -8.81
C ALA A 20 12.33 -31.24 -8.62
N GLY A 21 12.27 -30.48 -7.53
CA GLY A 21 13.21 -29.39 -7.24
C GLY A 21 12.99 -28.11 -8.04
N GLN A 22 11.90 -28.01 -8.80
CA GLN A 22 11.53 -26.83 -9.57
C GLN A 22 10.23 -26.21 -9.05
N VAL A 23 10.14 -24.88 -9.08
CA VAL A 23 8.89 -24.15 -8.80
C VAL A 23 7.98 -24.27 -10.03
N LEU A 24 6.82 -24.90 -9.86
CA LEU A 24 5.82 -25.05 -10.93
C LEU A 24 4.83 -23.89 -10.96
N ALA A 25 4.45 -23.37 -9.79
CA ALA A 25 3.50 -22.28 -9.66
C ALA A 25 3.78 -21.45 -8.42
N VAL A 26 3.51 -20.15 -8.51
CA VAL A 26 3.54 -19.24 -7.36
C VAL A 26 2.20 -18.53 -7.27
N SER A 27 1.60 -18.54 -6.08
CA SER A 27 0.41 -17.78 -5.73
C SER A 27 0.80 -16.72 -4.71
N LEU A 28 0.40 -15.48 -4.97
CA LEU A 28 0.59 -14.36 -4.05
C LEU A 28 -0.76 -13.95 -3.51
N HIS A 29 -0.86 -13.85 -2.19
CA HIS A 29 -1.95 -13.16 -1.52
C HIS A 29 -1.43 -11.82 -1.03
N ILE A 30 -1.97 -10.75 -1.61
CA ILE A 30 -1.68 -9.38 -1.24
C ILE A 30 -2.90 -8.88 -0.47
N PRO A 31 -2.72 -8.37 0.76
CA PRO A 31 -3.81 -7.80 1.54
C PRO A 31 -4.48 -6.64 0.79
N ASP A 32 -5.81 -6.51 0.92
CA ASP A 32 -6.58 -5.43 0.31
C ASP A 32 -6.08 -4.02 0.72
N ARG A 33 -5.41 -3.92 1.88
CA ARG A 33 -4.87 -2.67 2.42
C ARG A 33 -3.49 -2.26 1.88
N ALA A 34 -2.88 -3.03 0.98
CA ALA A 34 -1.60 -2.66 0.40
C ALA A 34 -1.69 -1.41 -0.52
N TRP A 35 -2.89 -1.11 -1.04
CA TRP A 35 -3.12 0.02 -1.94
C TRP A 35 -3.99 1.11 -1.31
N MET A 36 -3.37 1.93 -0.45
CA MET A 36 -4.00 3.09 0.18
C MET A 36 -4.33 4.25 -0.80
N GLY A 37 -3.78 4.23 -2.02
CA GLY A 37 -3.97 5.29 -3.01
C GLY A 37 -5.40 5.42 -3.54
N GLY A 38 -6.20 4.34 -3.47
CA GLY A 38 -7.60 4.37 -3.88
C GLY A 38 -8.49 5.21 -2.95
N ALA A 39 -8.12 5.31 -1.67
CA ALA A 39 -8.93 5.98 -0.66
C ALA A 39 -9.05 7.50 -0.89
N VAL A 40 -8.09 8.11 -1.59
CA VAL A 40 -8.09 9.56 -1.86
C VAL A 40 -8.82 9.95 -3.14
N ILE A 41 -9.31 8.99 -3.93
CA ILE A 41 -10.05 9.26 -5.16
C ILE A 41 -11.38 9.94 -4.81
N GLY A 42 -11.62 11.12 -5.40
CA GLY A 42 -12.83 11.91 -5.16
C GLY A 42 -12.77 12.83 -3.93
N MET A 43 -11.67 12.81 -3.17
CA MET A 43 -11.45 13.77 -2.09
C MET A 43 -11.01 15.13 -2.64
N ALA A 44 -11.25 16.19 -1.86
CA ALA A 44 -10.62 17.47 -2.12
C ALA A 44 -9.08 17.33 -1.95
N PRO A 45 -8.25 18.06 -2.72
CA PRO A 45 -6.79 17.93 -2.67
C PRO A 45 -6.20 18.03 -1.25
N ALA A 46 -6.64 19.01 -0.45
CA ALA A 46 -6.16 19.19 0.92
C ALA A 46 -6.55 18.04 1.84
N GLU A 47 -7.76 17.49 1.68
CA GLU A 47 -8.24 16.34 2.44
C GLU A 47 -7.47 15.07 2.08
N GLY A 48 -7.22 14.85 0.79
CA GLY A 48 -6.42 13.72 0.32
C GLY A 48 -4.98 13.75 0.84
N VAL A 49 -4.35 14.93 0.85
CA VAL A 49 -3.00 15.12 1.42
C VAL A 49 -2.98 14.77 2.91
N GLU A 50 -3.95 15.27 3.67
CA GLU A 50 -4.01 15.00 5.11
C GLU A 50 -4.36 13.54 5.41
N HIS A 51 -5.21 12.91 4.60
CA HIS A 51 -5.51 11.48 4.70
C HIS A 51 -4.24 10.63 4.52
N LEU A 52 -3.43 10.92 3.50
CA LEU A 52 -2.17 10.20 3.27
C LEU A 52 -1.18 10.41 4.41
N ARG A 53 -1.07 11.61 4.98
CA ARG A 53 -0.19 11.85 6.14
C ARG A 53 -0.52 10.98 7.34
N ARG A 54 -1.82 10.75 7.57
CA ARG A 54 -2.30 10.03 8.77
C ARG A 54 -2.36 8.53 8.58
N HIS A 55 -2.63 8.07 7.36
CA HIS A 55 -3.03 6.68 7.14
C HIS A 55 -2.16 5.92 6.15
N ALA A 56 -1.26 6.57 5.39
CA ALA A 56 -0.37 5.83 4.50
C ALA A 56 0.54 4.90 5.31
N SER A 57 0.61 3.63 4.92
CA SER A 57 1.33 2.61 5.67
C SER A 57 2.85 2.80 5.63
N HIS A 58 3.38 3.39 4.57
CA HIS A 58 4.82 3.65 4.40
C HIS A 58 5.05 5.07 3.92
N SER A 59 6.14 5.70 4.39
CA SER A 59 6.56 7.06 4.01
C SER A 59 5.41 8.08 3.85
N PRO A 60 4.57 8.31 4.89
CA PRO A 60 3.36 9.13 4.77
C PRO A 60 3.62 10.55 4.25
N GLN A 61 4.74 11.14 4.68
CA GLN A 61 5.16 12.47 4.24
C GLN A 61 5.53 12.49 2.75
N ALA A 62 6.17 11.44 2.23
CA ALA A 62 6.54 11.36 0.83
C ALA A 62 5.30 11.27 -0.08
N HIS A 63 4.31 10.45 0.31
CA HIS A 63 3.05 10.35 -0.44
C HIS A 63 2.23 11.64 -0.38
N ALA A 64 2.13 12.26 0.79
CA ALA A 64 1.44 13.54 0.95
C ALA A 64 2.11 14.65 0.11
N HIS A 65 3.44 14.70 0.12
CA HIS A 65 4.20 15.64 -0.70
C HIS A 65 4.00 15.40 -2.21
N ALA A 66 4.09 14.14 -2.64
CA ALA A 66 3.88 13.79 -4.05
C ALA A 66 2.46 14.17 -4.52
N LEU A 67 1.43 13.93 -3.71
CA LEU A 67 0.06 14.33 -4.03
C LEU A 67 -0.08 15.86 -4.10
N ALA A 68 0.45 16.60 -3.13
CA ALA A 68 0.42 18.06 -3.14
C ALA A 68 1.09 18.64 -4.40
N HIS A 69 2.25 18.09 -4.77
CA HIS A 69 2.97 18.50 -5.98
C HIS A 69 2.19 18.21 -7.26
N ALA A 70 1.56 17.04 -7.35
CA ALA A 70 0.73 16.68 -8.50
C ALA A 70 -0.51 17.59 -8.62
N CYS A 71 -1.14 17.95 -7.50
CA CYS A 71 -2.27 18.87 -7.49
C CYS A 71 -1.86 20.29 -7.90
N ALA A 72 -0.73 20.81 -7.41
CA ALA A 72 -0.19 22.11 -7.81
C ALA A 72 0.10 22.16 -9.32
N ALA A 73 0.80 21.15 -9.84
CA ALA A 73 1.08 21.04 -11.27
C ALA A 73 -0.19 20.96 -12.12
N ALA A 74 -1.23 20.25 -11.65
CA ALA A 74 -2.52 20.17 -12.34
C ALA A 74 -3.30 21.50 -12.30
N ALA A 75 -3.09 22.33 -11.28
CA ALA A 75 -3.65 23.67 -11.19
C ALA A 75 -2.92 24.71 -12.07
N GLY A 76 -1.77 24.33 -12.66
CA GLY A 76 -0.95 25.20 -13.49
C GLY A 76 0.08 26.02 -12.72
N GLU A 77 0.44 25.59 -11.51
CA GLU A 77 1.48 26.18 -10.66
C GLU A 77 2.87 25.56 -10.91
#